data_AF-A0A537V9C6-F1
#
_entry.id   AF-A0A537V9C6-F1
#
_cell.length_a   1.000
_cell.length_b   1.000
_cell.length_c   1.000
_cell.angle_alpha   90.00
_cell.angle_beta   90.00
_cell.angle_gamma   90.00
#
_symmetry.space_group_name_H-M   'P 1'
#
loop_
_entity.id
_entity.type
_entity.pdbx_description
1 polymer ?
#
loop_
_entity_poly.entity_id
_entity_poly.type
_entity_poly.pdbx_seq_one_letter_code
_entity_poly.pdbx_strand_id
1 'polypeptide(L)'
;MRSERFGPFIVEVPQTLRERARGLLGRSGLEPSEGLLLEHSRSVHTFGMRFPIDAVLLDRDARVIDVVRLSPNRVLLPRAHVRAVLEVAAGEGRRFTPGARVGSTTRDARNSGRRARSEAPGHRRTRP
;
A
#
# COMPACT_ATOMS: atom_id res chain seq x y z
N MET A 1 -5.46 10.83 -3.00
CA MET A 1 -4.81 9.50 -2.95
C MET A 1 -5.89 8.46 -3.21
N ARG A 2 -5.57 7.35 -3.88
CA ARG A 2 -6.48 6.19 -4.00
C ARG A 2 -6.07 5.11 -3.01
N SER A 3 -6.98 4.23 -2.61
CA SER A 3 -6.66 3.09 -1.74
C SER A 3 -6.60 1.81 -2.55
N GLU A 4 -5.59 0.98 -2.27
CA GLU A 4 -5.40 -0.32 -2.90
C GLU A 4 -5.04 -1.39 -1.87
N ARG A 5 -5.29 -2.65 -2.20
CA ARG A 5 -4.77 -3.76 -1.43
C ARG A 5 -3.44 -4.20 -2.03
N PHE A 6 -2.39 -4.28 -1.21
CA PHE A 6 -1.06 -4.74 -1.60
C PHE A 6 -0.61 -5.84 -0.63
N GLY A 7 -0.81 -7.10 -1.02
CA GLY A 7 -0.68 -8.25 -0.14
C GLY A 7 -1.62 -8.13 1.09
N PRO A 8 -1.09 -8.22 2.33
CA PRO A 8 -1.89 -8.04 3.53
C PRO A 8 -2.15 -6.56 3.89
N PHE A 9 -1.62 -5.59 3.13
CA PHE A 9 -1.72 -4.17 3.46
C PHE A 9 -2.83 -3.48 2.68
N ILE A 10 -3.48 -2.49 3.33
CA ILE A 10 -4.23 -1.44 2.64
C ILE A 10 -3.28 -0.26 2.48
N VAL A 11 -3.03 0.12 1.23
CA VAL A 11 -2.05 1.15 0.90
C VAL A 11 -2.72 2.34 0.25
N GLU A 12 -2.30 3.53 0.63
CA GLU A 12 -2.64 4.74 -0.10
C GLU A 12 -1.63 4.94 -1.24
N VAL A 13 -2.14 5.27 -2.42
CA VAL A 13 -1.36 5.56 -3.61
C VAL A 13 -1.59 7.02 -3.99
N PRO A 14 -0.58 7.89 -3.81
CA PRO A 14 -0.65 9.26 -4.30
C PRO A 14 -0.90 9.33 -5.80
N GLN A 15 -1.80 10.22 -6.23
CA GLN A 15 -2.17 10.41 -7.63
C GLN A 15 -1.66 11.74 -8.19
N THR A 16 -1.21 12.64 -7.32
CA THR A 16 -0.68 13.95 -7.71
C THR A 16 0.71 14.20 -7.14
N LEU A 17 1.48 15.11 -7.74
CA LEU A 17 2.79 15.50 -7.23
C LEU A 17 2.72 16.07 -5.80
N ARG A 18 1.65 16.80 -5.47
CA ARG A 18 1.42 17.34 -4.13
C ARG A 18 1.20 16.23 -3.11
N GLU A 19 0.40 15.22 -3.46
CA GLU A 19 0.18 14.06 -2.60
C GLU A 19 1.46 13.25 -2.40
N ARG A 20 2.29 13.08 -3.45
CA ARG A 20 3.60 12.42 -3.36
C ARG A 20 4.57 13.18 -2.48
N ALA A 21 4.67 14.49 -2.66
CA ALA A 21 5.56 15.35 -1.86
C ALA A 21 5.15 15.39 -0.38
N ARG A 22 3.83 15.35 -0.10
CA ARG A 22 3.33 15.23 1.27
C ARG A 22 3.70 13.88 1.88
N GLY A 23 3.47 12.77 1.16
CA GLY A 23 3.67 11.42 1.68
C GLY A 23 3.05 11.24 3.08
N LEU A 24 3.87 10.81 4.04
CA LEU A 24 3.48 10.59 5.44
C LEU A 24 3.64 11.83 6.34
N LEU A 25 3.99 13.01 5.79
CA LEU A 25 4.14 14.24 6.57
C LEU A 25 2.82 14.63 7.25
N GLY A 26 2.95 15.07 8.50
CA GLY A 26 1.83 15.41 9.37
C GLY A 26 1.19 14.22 10.10
N ARG A 27 1.55 12.96 9.76
CA ARG A 27 1.07 11.78 10.51
C ARG A 27 1.88 11.55 11.78
N SER A 28 1.26 10.93 12.79
CA SER A 28 1.92 10.52 14.05
C SER A 28 2.44 9.08 13.99
N GLY A 29 1.93 8.30 13.04
CA GLY A 29 2.31 6.91 12.80
C GLY A 29 1.61 6.35 11.56
N LEU A 30 1.78 5.05 11.37
CA LEU A 30 0.98 4.21 10.48
C LEU A 30 0.43 3.04 11.29
N GLU A 31 -0.84 2.70 11.10
CA GLU A 31 -1.40 1.51 11.75
C GLU A 31 -0.79 0.23 11.19
N PRO A 32 -0.78 -0.88 11.96
CA PRO A 32 -0.40 -2.17 11.43
C PRO A 32 -1.23 -2.53 10.20
N SER A 33 -0.58 -3.03 9.15
CA SER A 33 -1.23 -3.36 7.86
C SER A 33 -1.72 -2.16 7.04
N GLU A 34 -1.36 -0.93 7.40
CA GLU A 34 -1.46 0.25 6.53
C GLU A 34 -0.11 0.58 5.88
N GLY A 35 -0.15 1.26 4.75
CA GLY A 35 1.06 1.76 4.09
C GLY A 35 0.80 2.85 3.07
N LEU A 36 1.89 3.36 2.51
CA LEU A 36 1.88 4.30 1.40
C LEU A 36 2.72 3.72 0.26
N LEU A 37 2.13 3.54 -0.92
CA LEU A 37 2.84 3.07 -2.10
C LEU A 37 3.22 4.26 -2.98
N LEU A 38 4.51 4.57 -3.02
CA LEU A 38 5.09 5.58 -3.90
C LEU A 38 5.47 4.95 -5.24
N GLU A 39 4.51 4.92 -6.16
CA GLU A 39 4.75 4.53 -7.54
C GLU A 39 5.77 5.48 -8.22
N HIS A 40 6.56 4.92 -9.12
CA HIS A 40 7.61 5.63 -9.85
C HIS A 40 8.63 6.35 -8.94
N SER A 41 8.85 5.82 -7.73
CA SER A 41 9.88 6.32 -6.82
C SER A 41 11.01 5.32 -6.66
N ARG A 42 12.24 5.84 -6.65
CA ARG A 42 13.45 5.06 -6.36
C ARG A 42 14.14 5.52 -5.08
N SER A 43 13.71 6.65 -4.53
CA SER A 43 14.30 7.30 -3.37
C SER A 43 13.18 7.87 -2.52
N VAL A 44 13.39 7.86 -1.21
CA VAL A 44 12.48 8.45 -0.24
C VAL A 44 13.31 9.16 0.81
N HIS A 45 12.71 10.14 1.46
CA HIS A 45 13.31 10.79 2.62
C HIS A 45 12.30 10.81 3.77
N THR A 46 12.81 10.83 4.98
CA THR A 46 12.01 10.93 6.21
C THR A 46 12.19 12.27 6.90
N PHE A 47 12.62 13.31 6.18
CA PHE A 47 12.73 14.67 6.71
C PHE A 47 11.38 15.18 7.23
N GLY A 48 11.37 15.74 8.44
CA GLY A 48 10.14 16.26 9.06
C GLY A 48 9.13 15.18 9.49
N MET A 49 9.46 13.90 9.36
CA MET A 49 8.65 12.81 9.92
C MET A 49 8.92 12.66 11.42
N ARG A 50 7.92 12.13 12.14
CA ARG A 50 7.97 11.95 13.60
C ARG A 50 8.26 10.51 14.03
N PHE A 51 8.20 9.55 13.10
CA PHE A 51 8.29 8.13 13.39
C PHE A 51 9.10 7.41 12.30
N PRO A 52 9.74 6.26 12.64
CA PRO A 52 10.45 5.44 11.67
C PRO A 52 9.48 4.65 10.77
N ILE A 53 9.95 4.28 9.59
CA ILE A 53 9.23 3.41 8.66
C ILE A 53 10.13 2.28 8.17
N ASP A 54 9.53 1.20 7.70
CA ASP A 54 10.24 0.24 6.84
C ASP A 54 9.89 0.56 5.38
N ALA A 55 10.92 0.78 4.56
CA ALA A 55 10.82 1.03 3.13
C ALA A 55 11.07 -0.29 2.37
N VAL A 56 10.02 -0.83 1.76
CA VAL A 56 10.05 -2.04 0.94
C VAL A 56 10.30 -1.61 -0.50
N LEU A 57 11.47 -1.98 -1.04
CA LEU A 57 11.88 -1.60 -2.39
C LEU A 57 11.36 -2.61 -3.38
N LEU A 58 10.68 -2.13 -4.42
CA LEU A 58 9.98 -2.99 -5.38
C LEU A 58 10.52 -2.78 -6.79
N ASP A 59 10.62 -3.86 -7.55
CA ASP A 59 10.90 -3.81 -8.99
C ASP A 59 9.63 -3.46 -9.80
N ARG A 60 9.72 -3.53 -11.13
CA ARG A 60 8.61 -3.23 -12.06
C ARG A 60 7.45 -4.24 -11.95
N ASP A 61 7.69 -5.44 -11.45
CA ASP A 61 6.75 -6.56 -11.41
C ASP A 61 6.19 -6.78 -9.99
N ALA A 62 6.43 -5.81 -9.10
CA ALA A 62 6.09 -5.84 -7.68
C ALA A 62 6.81 -6.96 -6.90
N ARG A 63 8.04 -7.28 -7.29
CA ARG A 63 8.93 -8.14 -6.50
C ARG A 63 9.74 -7.31 -5.53
N VAL A 64 9.88 -7.83 -4.33
CA VAL A 64 10.67 -7.21 -3.26
C VAL A 64 12.15 -7.34 -3.62
N ILE A 65 12.84 -6.21 -3.76
CA ILE A 65 14.29 -6.15 -3.95
C ILE A 65 14.97 -6.20 -2.58
N ASP A 66 14.52 -5.35 -1.65
CA ASP A 66 15.10 -5.21 -0.31
C ASP A 66 14.12 -4.51 0.63
N VAL A 67 14.38 -4.57 1.93
CA VAL A 67 13.63 -3.88 2.99
C VAL A 67 14.60 -3.10 3.86
N VAL A 68 14.41 -1.78 3.96
CA VAL A 68 15.30 -0.90 4.71
C VAL A 68 14.51 -0.13 5.77
N ARG A 69 14.93 -0.20 7.02
CA ARG A 69 14.37 0.65 8.08
C ARG A 69 14.97 2.05 8.02
N LEU A 70 14.10 3.06 8.01
CA LEU A 70 14.49 4.47 8.00
C LEU A 70 13.96 5.16 9.26
N SER A 71 14.89 5.64 10.10
CA SER A 71 14.57 6.58 11.17
C SER A 71 14.19 7.95 10.60
N PRO A 72 13.54 8.84 11.39
CA PRO A 72 13.34 10.23 11.00
C PRO A 72 14.63 10.93 10.54
N ASN A 73 14.50 11.86 9.60
CA ASN A 73 15.59 12.65 9.03
C ASN A 73 16.71 11.80 8.40
N ARG A 74 16.32 10.85 7.55
CA ARG A 74 17.20 10.01 6.73
C ARG A 74 16.78 10.08 5.26
N VAL A 75 17.72 9.72 4.39
CA VAL A 75 17.48 9.61 2.96
C VAL A 75 17.84 8.19 2.54
N LEU A 76 16.92 7.56 1.81
CA LEU A 76 17.22 6.39 1.02
C LEU A 76 17.56 6.84 -0.40
N LEU A 77 18.80 6.66 -0.81
CA LEU A 77 19.25 7.03 -2.15
C LEU A 77 18.68 6.07 -3.22
N PRO A 78 18.55 6.53 -4.49
CA PRO A 78 18.14 5.68 -5.59
C PRO A 78 18.98 4.42 -5.72
N ARG A 79 18.30 3.27 -5.87
CA ARG A 79 18.95 1.98 -6.18
C ARG A 79 18.54 1.48 -7.56
N ALA A 80 19.44 0.71 -8.19
CA ALA A 80 19.15 0.05 -9.46
C ALA A 80 17.93 -0.87 -9.33
N HIS A 81 17.20 -1.05 -10.43
CA HIS A 81 16.01 -1.90 -10.54
C HIS A 81 14.78 -1.51 -9.70
N VAL A 82 14.92 -0.66 -8.68
CA VAL A 82 13.78 -0.11 -7.93
C VAL A 82 12.89 0.71 -8.87
N ARG A 83 11.58 0.51 -8.77
CA ARG A 83 10.55 1.23 -9.53
C ARG A 83 9.44 1.79 -8.65
N ALA A 84 9.23 1.21 -7.47
CA ALA A 84 8.34 1.73 -6.47
C ALA A 84 8.91 1.50 -5.06
N VAL A 85 8.43 2.29 -4.10
CA VAL A 85 8.74 2.11 -2.68
C VAL A 85 7.42 2.01 -1.94
N LEU A 86 7.23 0.93 -1.20
CA LEU A 86 6.13 0.78 -0.24
C LEU A 86 6.65 1.15 1.15
N GLU A 87 6.06 2.18 1.74
CA GLU A 87 6.33 2.61 3.11
C GLU A 87 5.30 1.98 4.05
N VAL A 88 5.78 1.23 5.05
CA VAL A 88 4.94 0.63 6.11
C VAL A 88 5.46 1.01 7.48
N ALA A 89 4.63 0.81 8.51
CA ALA A 89 5.05 1.02 9.90
C ALA A 89 6.34 0.25 10.23
N ALA A 90 7.23 0.86 11.00
CA ALA A 90 8.47 0.20 11.40
C ALA A 90 8.18 -1.15 12.09
N GLY A 91 8.90 -2.18 11.66
CA GLY A 91 8.69 -3.56 12.08
C GLY A 91 7.94 -4.37 11.03
N GLU A 92 6.98 -3.77 10.32
CA GLU A 92 6.09 -4.48 9.39
C GLU A 92 6.81 -4.94 8.11
N GLY A 93 7.98 -4.38 7.82
CA GLY A 93 8.84 -4.82 6.72
C GLY A 93 9.22 -6.30 6.80
N ARG A 94 9.21 -6.90 8.00
CA ARG A 94 9.47 -8.35 8.22
C ARG A 94 8.47 -9.28 7.52
N ARG A 95 7.32 -8.76 7.10
CA ARG A 95 6.30 -9.52 6.35
C ARG A 95 6.64 -9.68 4.86
N PHE A 96 7.72 -9.04 4.40
CA PHE A 96 8.18 -9.08 3.03
C PHE A 96 9.46 -9.88 2.93
N THR A 97 9.55 -10.71 1.89
CA THR A 97 10.72 -11.54 1.61
C THR A 97 11.35 -11.10 0.29
N PRO A 98 12.64 -10.73 0.26
CA PRO A 98 13.33 -10.44 -1.00
C PRO A 98 13.14 -11.56 -2.05
N GLY A 99 12.89 -11.15 -3.29
CA GLY A 99 12.55 -12.03 -4.43
C GLY A 99 11.06 -12.40 -4.54
N ALA A 100 10.29 -12.32 -3.45
CA ALA A 100 8.86 -12.62 -3.48
C ALA A 100 8.07 -11.54 -4.22
N ARG A 101 7.07 -11.95 -4.99
CA ARG A 101 6.12 -11.06 -5.65
C ARG A 101 4.95 -10.75 -4.71
N VAL A 102 4.58 -9.48 -4.61
CA VAL A 102 3.41 -9.06 -3.84
C VAL A 102 2.25 -8.78 -4.79
N GLY A 103 1.10 -9.40 -4.53
CA GLY A 103 -0.11 -9.16 -5.32
C GLY A 103 -0.74 -7.81 -5.00
N SER A 104 -1.25 -7.12 -6.02
CA SER A 104 -2.02 -5.88 -5.87
C SER A 104 -3.44 -6.04 -6.42
N THR A 105 -4.41 -5.41 -5.77
CA THR A 105 -5.78 -5.29 -6.28
C THR A 105 -6.32 -3.93 -5.90
N THR A 106 -6.70 -3.14 -6.89
CA THR A 106 -7.31 -1.83 -6.67
C THR A 106 -8.67 -2.02 -6.00
N ARG A 107 -8.87 -1.38 -4.84
CA ARG A 107 -10.17 -1.34 -4.18
C ARG A 107 -10.76 0.03 -4.48
N ASP A 108 -11.52 0.13 -5.57
CA ASP A 108 -12.15 1.40 -5.91
C ASP A 108 -13.13 1.76 -4.77
N ALA A 109 -12.84 2.82 -4.01
CA ALA A 109 -13.57 3.21 -2.80
C ALA A 109 -14.97 3.78 -3.08
N ARG A 110 -15.54 3.47 -4.25
CA ARG A 110 -16.86 3.95 -4.71
C ARG A 110 -17.99 2.93 -4.59
N ASN A 111 -17.80 1.81 -3.88
CA ASN A 111 -18.88 0.84 -3.70
C ASN A 111 -19.02 0.31 -2.26
N SER A 112 -19.23 1.20 -1.30
CA SER A 112 -19.81 0.86 0.01
C SER A 112 -21.36 0.97 0.01
N GLY A 113 -21.99 1.07 -1.16
CA GLY A 113 -23.41 1.41 -1.30
C GLY A 113 -24.22 0.56 -2.29
N ARG A 114 -23.95 -0.74 -2.44
CA ARG A 114 -24.93 -1.68 -3.02
C ARG A 114 -24.93 -3.00 -2.24
N ARG A 115 -25.59 -2.98 -1.07
CA ARG A 115 -26.11 -4.21 -0.48
C ARG A 115 -27.19 -4.76 -1.42
N ALA A 116 -27.04 -6.04 -1.73
CA ALA A 116 -27.94 -6.84 -2.54
C ALA A 116 -29.40 -6.67 -2.12
N ARG A 117 -30.24 -6.31 -3.10
CA ARG A 117 -31.68 -6.57 -3.09
C ARG A 117 -32.09 -7.03 -4.49
N SER A 118 -32.07 -8.35 -4.66
CA SER A 118 -32.72 -9.18 -5.69
C SER A 118 -32.22 -10.60 -5.38
N GLU A 119 -33.00 -11.65 -5.21
CA GLU A 119 -34.35 -11.99 -5.65
C GLU A 119 -34.85 -13.17 -4.80
N ALA A 120 -36.18 -13.29 -4.70
CA ALA A 120 -36.87 -14.42 -4.09
C ALA A 120 -36.70 -15.71 -4.92
N PRO A 121 -36.80 -16.90 -4.31
CA PRO A 121 -37.18 -18.11 -5.02
C PRO A 121 -38.68 -18.35 -4.82
N GLY A 122 -39.46 -18.02 -5.85
CA GLY A 122 -40.79 -18.57 -6.03
C GLY A 122 -40.70 -20.01 -6.54
N HIS A 123 -41.79 -20.76 -6.31
CA HIS A 123 -42.17 -22.01 -6.97
C HIS A 123 -41.73 -23.34 -6.32
N ARG A 124 -42.54 -23.83 -5.37
CA ARG A 124 -42.81 -25.27 -5.25
C ARG A 124 -44.18 -25.58 -5.85
N ARG A 125 -44.16 -26.42 -6.88
CA ARG A 125 -45.32 -27.12 -7.45
C ARG A 125 -45.70 -28.26 -6.52
N THR A 126 -46.98 -28.43 -6.25
CA THR A 126 -47.62 -29.75 -6.06
C THR A 126 -49.11 -29.65 -6.40
N ARG A 127 -49.48 -30.28 -7.52
CA ARG A 127 -50.82 -30.83 -7.81
C ARG A 127 -51.04 -32.08 -6.93
N PRO A 128 -52.27 -32.56 -6.68
CA PRO A 128 -53.19 -33.11 -7.69
C PRO A 128 -54.29 -32.15 -8.14
#